data_AF-A0A9E2SB43-F1
#
_entry.id   AF-A0A9E2SB43-F1
#
_cell.length_a   1.000
_cell.length_b   1.000
_cell.length_c   1.000
_cell.angle_alpha   90.00
_cell.angle_beta   90.00
_cell.angle_gamma   90.00
#
_symmetry.space_group_name_H-M   'P 1'
#
loop_
_entity.id
_entity.type
_entity.pdbx_description
1 polymer ?
#
loop_
_entity_poly.entity_id
_entity_poly.type
_entity_poly.pdbx_seq_one_letter_code
_entity_poly.pdbx_strand_id
1 'polypeptide(L)'
;MKKILLLLTFSFLITILHAQDKQPRPGSKIEAMKIAYITNKINLSTEEAQKFWPIYNKYAAEIREVYLQNRGGDEVALEEKIVEVRKKYRSQFQTVLSDERVNQFFKADKEFNAMAQREIMERRQQKKQQN
;
A
#
# COMPACT_ATOMS: atom_id res chain seq x y z
N MET A 1 47.43 -8.75 -1.03
CA MET A 1 46.63 -7.96 -0.05
C MET A 1 45.77 -6.88 -0.70
N LYS A 2 46.30 -5.96 -1.54
CA LYS A 2 45.49 -4.88 -2.16
C LYS A 2 44.47 -5.33 -3.23
N LYS A 3 44.70 -6.46 -3.91
CA LYS A 3 43.79 -7.01 -4.94
C LYS A 3 42.55 -7.70 -4.37
N ILE A 4 42.61 -8.17 -3.12
CA ILE A 4 41.46 -8.79 -2.40
C ILE A 4 40.50 -7.70 -1.91
N LEU A 5 41.02 -6.53 -1.56
CA LEU A 5 40.21 -5.36 -1.19
C LEU A 5 39.38 -4.81 -2.39
N LEU A 6 39.88 -4.99 -3.61
CA LEU A 6 39.21 -4.61 -4.86
C LEU A 6 38.12 -5.62 -5.30
N LEU A 7 38.24 -6.89 -4.88
CA LEU A 7 37.22 -7.92 -5.13
C LEU A 7 36.05 -7.86 -4.13
N LEU A 8 36.31 -7.45 -2.88
CA LEU A 8 35.27 -7.25 -1.86
C LEU A 8 34.37 -6.03 -2.12
N THR A 9 34.89 -5.01 -2.82
CA THR A 9 34.12 -3.81 -3.19
C THR A 9 33.21 -4.04 -4.39
N PHE A 10 33.50 -5.03 -5.25
CA PHE A 10 32.65 -5.39 -6.38
C PHE A 10 31.43 -6.24 -5.99
N SER A 11 31.50 -6.97 -4.88
CA SER A 11 30.37 -7.78 -4.38
C SER A 11 29.23 -6.95 -3.79
N PHE A 12 29.45 -5.66 -3.48
CA PHE A 12 28.40 -4.78 -2.92
C PHE A 12 27.60 -4.02 -4.00
N LEU A 13 27.99 -4.11 -5.28
CA LEU A 13 27.22 -3.49 -6.38
C LEU A 13 26.08 -4.37 -6.91
N ILE A 14 26.11 -5.68 -6.67
CA ILE A 14 25.13 -6.63 -7.26
C ILE A 14 23.80 -6.60 -6.51
N THR A 15 23.76 -6.13 -5.26
CA THR A 15 22.52 -6.01 -4.47
C THR A 15 21.64 -4.84 -4.90
N ILE A 16 22.13 -3.91 -5.73
CA ILE A 16 21.31 -2.82 -6.29
C ILE A 16 20.47 -3.32 -7.48
N LEU A 17 20.89 -4.40 -8.16
CA LEU A 17 20.19 -4.93 -9.35
C LEU A 17 18.94 -5.76 -9.01
N HIS A 18 18.78 -6.24 -7.77
CA HIS A 18 17.56 -6.93 -7.33
C HIS A 18 16.49 -5.98 -6.74
N ALA A 19 16.70 -4.67 -6.82
CA ALA A 19 15.71 -3.67 -6.43
C ALA A 19 14.82 -3.20 -7.61
N GLN A 20 14.96 -3.78 -8.81
CA GLN A 20 14.23 -3.38 -10.02
C GLN A 20 12.98 -4.24 -10.32
N ASP A 21 12.14 -4.51 -9.32
CA ASP A 21 10.81 -5.07 -9.61
C ASP A 21 9.73 -4.40 -8.75
N LYS A 22 9.50 -3.11 -9.06
CA LYS A 22 8.26 -2.31 -8.93
C LYS A 22 8.61 -0.83 -9.00
N GLN A 23 8.89 -0.37 -10.22
CA GLN A 23 8.78 1.06 -10.55
C GLN A 23 7.41 1.58 -10.06
N PRO A 24 7.33 2.67 -9.28
CA PRO A 24 6.06 3.29 -8.96
C PRO A 24 5.46 3.83 -10.26
N ARG A 25 4.41 3.19 -10.76
CA ARG A 25 3.66 3.68 -11.94
C ARG A 25 3.03 5.05 -11.62
N PRO A 26 2.57 5.83 -12.62
CA PRO A 26 2.00 7.17 -12.43
C PRO A 26 0.72 7.14 -11.56
N GLY A 27 0.95 7.18 -10.26
CA GLY A 27 0.05 7.23 -9.09
C GLY A 27 0.88 7.56 -7.82
N SER A 28 2.15 7.93 -8.05
CA SER A 28 3.30 7.77 -7.16
C SER A 28 3.26 8.65 -5.91
N LYS A 29 2.62 9.82 -5.96
CA LYS A 29 2.55 10.71 -4.79
C LYS A 29 1.51 10.26 -3.77
N ILE A 30 0.30 9.89 -4.23
CA ILE A 30 -0.76 9.43 -3.32
C ILE A 30 -0.38 8.08 -2.71
N GLU A 31 0.22 7.19 -3.51
CA GLU A 31 0.72 5.91 -3.00
C GLU A 31 1.87 6.11 -2.00
N ALA A 32 2.84 6.97 -2.27
CA ALA A 32 3.91 7.27 -1.31
C ALA A 32 3.36 7.90 -0.02
N MET A 33 2.41 8.83 -0.12
CA MET A 33 1.72 9.40 1.05
C MET A 33 0.98 8.32 1.84
N LYS A 34 0.33 7.38 1.15
CA LYS A 34 -0.38 6.27 1.78
C LYS A 34 0.57 5.35 2.52
N ILE A 35 1.70 5.01 1.90
CA ILE A 35 2.76 4.19 2.51
C ILE A 35 3.27 4.87 3.77
N ALA A 36 3.64 6.15 3.70
CA ALA A 36 4.10 6.90 4.85
C ALA A 36 3.05 6.99 5.97
N TYR A 37 1.79 7.26 5.61
CA TYR A 37 0.68 7.34 6.56
C TYR A 37 0.44 6.02 7.29
N ILE A 38 0.35 4.91 6.55
CA ILE A 38 0.12 3.58 7.14
C ILE A 38 1.30 3.18 8.03
N THR A 39 2.53 3.30 7.54
CA THR A 39 3.74 2.98 8.32
C THR A 39 3.77 3.70 9.66
N ASN A 40 3.45 5.01 9.66
CA ASN A 40 3.42 5.80 10.87
C ASN A 40 2.28 5.38 11.82
N LYS A 41 1.07 5.13 11.29
CA LYS A 41 -0.11 4.80 12.09
C LYS A 41 -0.03 3.47 12.82
N ILE A 42 0.63 2.48 12.23
CA ILE A 42 0.78 1.15 12.84
C ILE A 42 2.20 0.89 13.35
N ASN A 43 3.08 1.89 13.28
CA ASN A 43 4.46 1.84 13.78
C ASN A 43 5.21 0.58 13.32
N LEU A 44 5.31 0.34 12.01
CA LEU A 44 6.02 -0.84 11.47
C LEU A 44 7.51 -0.79 11.79
N SER A 45 8.05 -1.89 12.33
CA SER A 45 9.51 -2.11 12.32
C SER A 45 10.01 -2.40 10.91
N THR A 46 11.32 -2.32 10.69
CA THR A 46 11.93 -2.67 9.40
C THR A 46 11.62 -4.11 9.00
N GLU A 47 11.72 -5.04 9.94
CA GLU A 47 11.47 -6.48 9.75
C GLU A 47 10.00 -6.77 9.47
N GLU A 48 9.10 -6.09 10.19
CA GLU A 48 7.66 -6.20 9.96
C GLU A 48 7.28 -5.62 8.60
N ALA A 49 7.84 -4.47 8.21
CA ALA A 49 7.58 -3.84 6.93
C ALA A 49 7.94 -4.75 5.75
N GLN A 50 9.08 -5.45 5.82
CA GLN A 50 9.51 -6.41 4.80
C GLN A 50 8.48 -7.53 4.56
N LYS A 51 7.77 -7.97 5.61
CA LYS A 51 6.73 -9.01 5.52
C LYS A 51 5.34 -8.43 5.23
N PHE A 52 5.05 -7.24 5.74
CA PHE A 52 3.75 -6.56 5.62
C PHE A 52 3.46 -6.10 4.20
N TRP A 53 4.40 -5.41 3.55
CA TRP A 53 4.16 -4.80 2.24
C TRP A 53 3.80 -5.81 1.13
N PRO A 54 4.41 -7.00 1.05
CA PRO A 54 3.97 -8.05 0.13
C PRO A 54 2.49 -8.44 0.32
N ILE A 55 2.01 -8.54 1.56
CA ILE A 55 0.61 -8.87 1.89
C ILE A 55 -0.30 -7.70 1.51
N TYR A 56 0.08 -6.47 1.90
CA TYR A 56 -0.66 -5.26 1.56
C TYR A 56 -0.82 -5.08 0.05
N ASN A 57 0.23 -5.35 -0.73
CA ASN A 57 0.18 -5.21 -2.18
C ASN A 57 -0.84 -6.16 -2.82
N LYS A 58 -0.94 -7.41 -2.32
CA LYS A 58 -1.94 -8.38 -2.77
C LYS A 58 -3.35 -7.93 -2.36
N TYR A 59 -3.53 -7.54 -1.10
CA TYR A 59 -4.78 -6.97 -0.60
C TYR A 59 -5.24 -5.77 -1.45
N ALA A 60 -4.37 -4.79 -1.69
CA ALA A 60 -4.70 -3.59 -2.44
C ALA A 60 -5.02 -3.89 -3.91
N ALA A 61 -4.37 -4.89 -4.52
CA ALA A 61 -4.68 -5.34 -5.87
C ALA A 61 -6.08 -5.96 -5.96
N GLU A 62 -6.43 -6.83 -5.01
CA GLU A 62 -7.73 -7.50 -4.96
C GLU A 62 -8.87 -6.51 -4.66
N ILE A 63 -8.65 -5.58 -3.73
CA ILE A 63 -9.58 -4.47 -3.48
C ILE A 63 -9.82 -3.64 -4.75
N ARG A 64 -8.74 -3.31 -5.49
CA ARG A 64 -8.85 -2.56 -6.75
C ARG A 64 -9.66 -3.34 -7.79
N GLU A 65 -9.43 -4.64 -7.90
CA GLU A 65 -10.18 -5.51 -8.80
C GLU A 65 -11.67 -5.53 -8.47
N VAL A 66 -12.03 -5.66 -7.20
CA VAL A 66 -13.42 -5.60 -6.74
C VAL A 66 -14.09 -4.28 -7.16
N TYR A 67 -13.42 -3.14 -6.97
CA TYR A 67 -13.95 -1.84 -7.44
C TYR A 67 -14.08 -1.76 -8.96
N LEU A 68 -13.14 -2.32 -9.71
CA LEU A 68 -13.19 -2.32 -11.18
C LEU A 68 -14.34 -3.18 -11.71
N GLN A 69 -14.65 -4.29 -11.04
CA GLN A 69 -15.76 -5.17 -11.38
C GLN A 69 -17.13 -4.56 -11.03
N ASN A 70 -17.21 -3.64 -10.07
CA ASN A 70 -18.48 -3.01 -9.63
C ASN A 70 -18.80 -1.66 -10.29
N ARG A 71 -18.30 -1.37 -11.50
CA ARG A 71 -18.56 -0.07 -12.15
C ARG A 71 -20.05 0.14 -12.45
N GLY A 72 -20.72 0.97 -11.65
CA GLY A 72 -22.17 1.23 -11.75
C GLY A 72 -23.04 0.07 -11.23
N GLY A 73 -22.45 -0.81 -10.42
CA GLY A 73 -23.13 -1.98 -9.84
C GLY A 73 -23.81 -1.69 -8.51
N ASP A 74 -24.27 -2.76 -7.86
CA ASP A 74 -24.90 -2.73 -6.53
C ASP A 74 -23.86 -2.38 -5.44
N GLU A 75 -24.13 -1.33 -4.68
CA GLU A 75 -23.25 -0.86 -3.60
C GLU A 75 -23.22 -1.83 -2.41
N VAL A 76 -24.33 -2.51 -2.10
CA VAL A 76 -24.38 -3.47 -0.99
C VAL A 76 -23.52 -4.68 -1.31
N ALA A 77 -23.65 -5.20 -2.54
CA ALA A 77 -22.83 -6.31 -3.02
C ALA A 77 -21.33 -5.94 -3.09
N LEU A 78 -21.00 -4.68 -3.40
CA LEU A 78 -19.63 -4.18 -3.34
C LEU A 78 -19.09 -4.21 -1.92
N GLU A 79 -19.83 -3.64 -0.97
CA GLU A 79 -19.42 -3.61 0.44
C GLU A 79 -19.20 -5.02 1.00
N GLU A 80 -20.07 -5.96 0.66
CA GLU A 80 -19.93 -7.37 1.01
C GLU A 80 -18.61 -7.95 0.51
N LYS A 81 -18.31 -7.83 -0.79
CA LYS A 81 -17.05 -8.32 -1.38
C LYS A 81 -15.82 -7.66 -0.75
N ILE A 82 -15.88 -6.35 -0.49
CA ILE A 82 -14.78 -5.65 0.19
C ILE A 82 -14.57 -6.20 1.61
N VAL A 83 -15.65 -6.51 2.34
CA VAL A 83 -15.57 -7.13 3.67
C VAL A 83 -14.98 -8.54 3.58
N GLU A 84 -15.33 -9.34 2.58
CA GLU A 84 -14.74 -10.66 2.35
C GLU A 84 -13.23 -10.58 2.12
N VAL A 85 -12.79 -9.67 1.24
CA VAL A 85 -11.36 -9.42 1.00
C VAL A 85 -10.66 -8.99 2.30
N ARG A 86 -11.25 -8.08 3.08
CA ARG A 86 -10.69 -7.67 4.37
C ARG A 86 -10.55 -8.83 5.35
N LYS A 87 -11.58 -9.69 5.46
CA LYS A 87 -11.54 -10.90 6.31
C LYS A 87 -10.42 -11.85 5.86
N LYS A 88 -10.31 -12.10 4.55
CA LYS A 88 -9.27 -12.96 3.95
C LYS A 88 -7.85 -12.50 4.26
N TYR A 89 -7.58 -11.19 4.20
CA TYR A 89 -6.23 -10.67 4.47
C TYR A 89 -5.98 -10.36 5.94
N ARG A 90 -7.02 -10.22 6.79
CA ARG A 90 -6.86 -10.04 8.23
C ARG A 90 -5.96 -11.12 8.84
N SER A 91 -6.23 -12.39 8.54
CA SER A 91 -5.44 -13.51 9.04
C SER A 91 -3.97 -13.45 8.60
N GLN A 92 -3.73 -13.03 7.35
CA GLN A 92 -2.37 -12.85 6.84
C GLN A 92 -1.65 -11.71 7.56
N PHE A 93 -2.31 -10.58 7.80
CA PHE A 93 -1.72 -9.47 8.55
C PHE A 93 -1.45 -9.83 10.02
N GLN A 94 -2.27 -10.68 10.64
CA GLN A 94 -2.05 -11.19 12.00
C GLN A 94 -0.78 -12.04 12.13
N THR A 95 -0.23 -12.56 11.03
CA THR A 95 1.07 -13.27 11.05
C THR A 95 2.27 -12.33 11.21
N VAL A 96 2.06 -11.03 11.01
CA VAL A 96 3.11 -9.99 11.04
C VAL A 96 2.87 -8.98 12.16
N LEU A 97 1.61 -8.70 12.49
CA LEU A 97 1.19 -7.65 13.42
C LEU A 97 0.23 -8.21 14.48
N SER A 98 0.18 -7.55 15.64
CA SER A 98 -0.84 -7.84 16.65
C SER A 98 -2.25 -7.47 16.18
N ASP A 99 -3.28 -8.08 16.75
CA ASP A 99 -4.70 -7.81 16.43
C ASP A 99 -5.07 -6.34 16.54
N GLU A 100 -4.54 -5.66 17.55
CA GLU A 100 -4.73 -4.22 17.73
C GLU A 100 -4.15 -3.44 16.54
N ARG A 101 -2.92 -3.75 16.12
CA ARG A 101 -2.26 -3.06 15.00
C ARG A 101 -2.89 -3.41 13.66
N VAL A 102 -3.43 -4.61 13.50
CA VAL A 102 -4.23 -4.97 12.32
C VAL A 102 -5.53 -4.14 12.26
N ASN A 103 -6.20 -3.94 13.39
CA ASN A 103 -7.36 -3.05 13.45
C ASN A 103 -7.00 -1.59 13.14
N GLN A 104 -5.87 -1.11 13.70
CA GLN A 104 -5.35 0.23 13.40
C GLN A 104 -5.01 0.39 11.92
N PHE A 105 -4.44 -0.64 11.28
CA PHE A 105 -4.18 -0.64 9.84
C PHE A 105 -5.47 -0.44 9.03
N PHE A 106 -6.50 -1.28 9.26
CA PHE A 106 -7.74 -1.16 8.48
C PHE A 106 -8.45 0.18 8.71
N LYS A 107 -8.37 0.73 9.93
CA LYS A 107 -8.87 2.06 10.24
C LYS A 107 -8.09 3.13 9.47
N ALA A 108 -6.76 3.09 9.51
CA ALA A 108 -5.89 4.02 8.81
C ALA A 108 -6.08 3.96 7.28
N ASP A 109 -6.23 2.77 6.71
CA ASP A 109 -6.49 2.57 5.27
C ASP A 109 -7.80 3.23 4.85
N LYS A 110 -8.88 3.03 5.63
CA LYS A 110 -10.18 3.67 5.39
C LYS A 110 -10.09 5.20 5.49
N GLU A 111 -9.46 5.72 6.55
CA GLU A 111 -9.28 7.16 6.77
C GLU A 111 -8.50 7.81 5.62
N PHE A 112 -7.38 7.20 5.22
CA PHE A 112 -6.57 7.71 4.13
C PHE A 112 -7.34 7.73 2.81
N ASN A 113 -8.07 6.66 2.47
CA ASN A 113 -8.85 6.60 1.24
C ASN A 113 -9.94 7.69 1.22
N ALA A 114 -10.62 7.94 2.35
CA ALA A 114 -11.62 9.00 2.46
C ALA A 114 -11.01 10.40 2.27
N MET A 115 -9.86 10.66 2.90
CA MET A 115 -9.11 11.90 2.76
C MET A 115 -8.64 12.11 1.32
N ALA A 116 -8.06 11.08 0.68
CA ALA A 116 -7.59 11.15 -0.69
C ALA A 116 -8.73 11.44 -1.68
N GLN A 117 -9.90 10.81 -1.48
CA GLN A 117 -11.08 11.08 -2.31
C GLN A 117 -11.57 12.52 -2.15
N ARG A 118 -11.63 13.03 -0.91
CA ARG A 118 -12.02 14.42 -0.64
C ARG A 118 -11.10 15.42 -1.34
N GLU A 119 -9.80 15.26 -1.19
CA GLU A 119 -8.78 16.10 -1.84
C GLU A 119 -8.93 16.09 -3.37
N ILE A 120 -9.18 14.91 -3.98
CA ILE A 120 -9.40 14.80 -5.43
C ILE A 120 -10.66 15.54 -5.85
N MET A 121 -11.75 15.44 -5.09
CA MET A 121 -13.02 16.13 -5.38
C MET A 121 -12.86 17.65 -5.28
N GLU A 122 -12.23 18.16 -4.22
CA GLU A 122 -12.00 19.59 -4.02
C GLU A 122 -11.16 20.19 -5.15
N ARG A 123 -10.06 19.52 -5.53
CA ARG A 123 -9.23 19.94 -6.68
C ARG A 123 -10.01 19.99 -7.99
N ARG A 124 -10.94 19.04 -8.21
CA ARG A 124 -11.79 19.02 -9.40
C ARG A 124 -12.78 20.19 -9.40
N GLN A 125 -13.34 20.55 -8.25
CA GLN A 125 -14.24 21.69 -8.12
C GLN A 125 -13.53 23.02 -8.35
N GLN A 126 -12.36 23.22 -7.74
CA GLN A 126 -11.57 24.45 -7.93
C GLN A 126 -11.22 24.68 -9.41
N LYS A 127 -10.81 23.63 -10.12
CA LYS A 127 -10.52 23.72 -11.57
C LYS A 127 -11.75 24.08 -12.41
N LYS A 128 -12.96 23.65 -12.01
CA LYS A 128 -14.20 24.02 -12.71
C LYS A 128 -14.62 25.47 -12.45
N GLN A 129 -14.20 26.06 -11.34
CA GLN A 129 -14.50 27.46 -11.01
C GLN A 129 -13.53 28.44 -11.67
N GLN A 130 -12.35 27.96 -12.11
CA GLN A 130 -11.30 28.75 -12.76
C GLN A 130 -11.38 28.73 -14.30
N ASN A 131 -12.25 27.90 -14.87
CA ASN A 131 -12.50 27.77 -16.31
C ASN A 131 -13.92 28.25 -16.64
#